data_AF-A0A944QCS0-F1
#
_entry.id   AF-A0A944QCS0-F1
#
_cell.length_a   1.000
_cell.length_b   1.000
_cell.length_c   1.000
_cell.angle_alpha   90.00
_cell.angle_beta   90.00
_cell.angle_gamma   90.00
#
_symmetry.space_group_name_H-M   'P 1'
#
loop_
_entity.id
_entity.type
_entity.pdbx_description
1 polymer ?
#
loop_
_entity_poly.entity_id
_entity_poly.type
_entity_poly.pdbx_seq_one_letter_code
_entity_poly.pdbx_strand_id
1 'polypeptide(L)'
;MTTAEAASLHENEPHGNDLAHRLNWLRAGVLGANDGIVSVAAIVVGVAGATASTGPILAAGAAGMVGGAVSMALGEYVSVSSQSDSQKAMIEKERRELAEQPKEELAELTAIFQEKGLTAETAHKVALELTEHDALAAHLSAELNIDQDDIVSPWNAAFASAIAFTLGAILPMLSILLPPVEIRVPLTFAAVLIALALTGAVGAWIGGGSRIRAAVRVVVGGAVALAATFTIGNLLGASGIV
;
A
#
# COMPACT_ATOMS: atom_id res chain seq x y z
N MET A 1 35.95 14.54 -33.44
CA MET A 1 34.51 14.19 -33.36
C MET A 1 34.39 12.69 -33.32
N THR A 2 34.30 12.12 -32.12
CA THR A 2 33.97 10.71 -31.90
C THR A 2 32.69 10.71 -31.09
N THR A 3 31.59 10.43 -31.76
CA THR A 3 30.25 10.23 -31.19
C THR A 3 30.33 9.02 -30.25
N ALA A 4 30.15 9.27 -28.95
CA ALA A 4 29.90 8.19 -27.99
C ALA A 4 28.55 7.56 -28.36
N GLU A 5 28.57 6.28 -28.75
CA GLU A 5 27.38 5.45 -28.80
C GLU A 5 26.76 5.43 -27.40
N ALA A 6 25.62 6.08 -27.24
CA ALA A 6 24.79 5.93 -26.06
C ALA A 6 24.41 4.45 -25.94
N ALA A 7 24.91 3.78 -24.91
CA ALA A 7 24.52 2.42 -24.58
C ALA A 7 22.98 2.34 -24.53
N SER A 8 22.40 1.45 -25.33
CA SER A 8 20.96 1.22 -25.32
C SER A 8 20.57 0.69 -23.94
N LEU A 9 19.97 1.55 -23.12
CA LEU A 9 19.34 1.15 -21.86
C LEU A 9 18.36 0.01 -22.14
N HIS A 10 18.39 -1.03 -21.32
CA HIS A 10 17.49 -2.18 -21.47
C HIS A 10 16.04 -1.70 -21.30
N GLU A 11 15.27 -1.63 -22.40
CA GLU A 11 13.90 -1.06 -22.44
C GLU A 11 12.89 -1.66 -21.45
N ASN A 12 13.20 -2.80 -20.83
CA ASN A 12 12.30 -3.52 -19.92
C ASN A 12 12.72 -3.48 -18.44
N GLU A 13 13.76 -2.73 -18.08
CA GLU A 13 14.15 -2.55 -16.68
C GLU A 13 13.48 -1.30 -16.09
N PRO A 14 12.69 -1.42 -15.00
CA PRO A 14 12.22 -0.25 -14.28
C PRO A 14 13.41 0.43 -13.60
N HIS A 15 13.85 1.56 -14.13
CA HIS A 15 14.92 2.39 -13.56
C HIS A 15 14.32 3.43 -12.58
N GLY A 16 14.84 3.51 -11.35
CA GLY A 16 14.57 4.60 -10.38
C GLY A 16 13.31 4.47 -9.49
N ASN A 17 12.96 5.58 -8.81
CA ASN A 17 11.86 5.76 -7.84
C ASN A 17 10.48 5.25 -8.29
N ASP A 18 10.28 5.02 -9.59
CA ASP A 18 9.05 4.46 -10.17
C ASP A 18 8.69 3.07 -9.60
N LEU A 19 9.68 2.21 -9.31
CA LEU A 19 9.39 0.91 -8.71
C LEU A 19 8.89 1.06 -7.26
N ALA A 20 9.53 1.91 -6.46
CA ALA A 20 9.13 2.15 -5.07
C ALA A 20 7.73 2.79 -5.00
N HIS A 21 7.47 3.76 -5.87
CA HIS A 21 6.16 4.40 -5.99
C HIS A 21 5.07 3.41 -6.44
N ARG A 22 5.36 2.59 -7.46
CA ARG A 22 4.46 1.52 -7.92
C ARG A 22 4.17 0.52 -6.81
N LEU A 23 5.18 0.07 -6.07
CA LEU A 23 5.00 -0.87 -4.96
C LEU A 23 4.17 -0.27 -3.82
N ASN A 24 4.36 1.01 -3.49
CA ASN A 24 3.54 1.72 -2.50
C ASN A 24 2.08 1.87 -2.97
N TRP A 25 1.87 2.20 -4.24
CA TRP A 25 0.53 2.31 -4.82
C TRP A 25 -0.17 0.95 -4.92
N LEU A 26 0.56 -0.09 -5.31
CA LEU A 26 0.10 -1.48 -5.31
C LEU A 26 -0.30 -1.94 -3.93
N ARG A 27 0.55 -1.66 -2.93
CA ARG A 27 0.28 -1.97 -1.53
C ARG A 27 -1.01 -1.28 -1.11
N ALA A 28 -1.12 0.03 -1.26
CA ALA A 28 -2.31 0.78 -0.84
C ALA A 28 -3.59 0.31 -1.56
N GLY A 29 -3.55 0.17 -2.88
CA GLY A 29 -4.72 -0.17 -3.70
C GLY A 29 -5.19 -1.62 -3.51
N VAL A 30 -4.29 -2.60 -3.59
CA VAL A 30 -4.67 -4.01 -3.45
C VAL A 30 -4.99 -4.36 -2.00
N LEU A 31 -4.23 -3.83 -1.04
CA LEU A 31 -4.52 -4.04 0.39
C LEU A 31 -5.85 -3.40 0.76
N GLY A 32 -6.15 -2.20 0.25
CA GLY A 32 -7.43 -1.54 0.49
C GLY A 32 -8.61 -2.30 -0.10
N ALA A 33 -8.52 -2.72 -1.37
CA ALA A 33 -9.58 -3.52 -1.98
C ALA A 33 -9.82 -4.83 -1.21
N ASN A 34 -8.76 -5.55 -0.84
CA ASN A 34 -8.88 -6.79 -0.08
C ASN A 34 -9.48 -6.57 1.31
N ASP A 35 -9.07 -5.51 2.00
CA ASP A 35 -9.58 -5.19 3.33
C ASP A 35 -11.06 -4.81 3.26
N GLY A 36 -11.47 -4.02 2.26
CA GLY A 36 -12.87 -3.70 1.99
C GLY A 36 -13.72 -4.94 1.68
N ILE A 37 -13.21 -5.85 0.86
CA ILE A 37 -13.88 -7.12 0.56
C ILE A 37 -14.06 -7.94 1.85
N VAL A 38 -12.99 -8.19 2.61
CA VAL A 38 -13.04 -9.11 3.77
C VAL A 38 -13.85 -8.49 4.91
N SER A 39 -13.55 -7.26 5.30
CA SER A 39 -14.12 -6.63 6.50
C SER A 39 -15.63 -6.42 6.35
N VAL A 40 -16.09 -5.87 5.21
CA VAL A 40 -17.51 -5.63 4.97
C VAL A 40 -18.25 -6.95 4.77
N ALA A 41 -17.66 -7.93 4.07
CA ALA A 41 -18.24 -9.27 3.96
C ALA A 41 -18.44 -9.93 5.33
N ALA A 42 -17.42 -9.88 6.20
CA ALA A 42 -17.49 -10.44 7.54
C ALA A 42 -18.60 -9.79 8.38
N ILE A 43 -18.77 -8.47 8.29
CA ILE A 43 -19.86 -7.76 8.97
C ILE A 43 -21.23 -8.23 8.44
N VAL A 44 -21.46 -8.16 7.13
CA VAL A 44 -22.79 -8.44 6.56
C VAL A 44 -23.17 -9.92 6.68
N VAL A 45 -22.20 -10.82 6.54
CA VAL A 45 -22.42 -12.27 6.74
C VAL A 45 -22.66 -12.58 8.21
N GLY A 46 -21.94 -11.94 9.12
CA GLY A 46 -22.19 -12.08 10.56
C GLY A 46 -23.60 -11.65 10.93
N VAL A 47 -24.04 -10.47 10.47
CA VAL A 47 -25.43 -10.01 10.72
C VAL A 47 -26.46 -10.90 10.03
N ALA A 48 -26.19 -11.38 8.81
CA ALA A 48 -27.06 -12.32 8.11
C ALA A 48 -27.15 -13.70 8.79
N GLY A 49 -26.15 -14.07 9.59
CA GLY A 49 -26.22 -15.24 10.48
C GLY A 49 -27.17 -15.05 11.66
N ALA A 50 -27.37 -13.82 12.12
CA ALA A 50 -28.28 -13.50 13.22
C ALA A 50 -29.72 -13.22 12.76
N THR A 51 -29.92 -12.66 11.56
CA THR A 51 -31.26 -12.27 11.08
C THR A 51 -31.49 -12.44 9.58
N ALA A 52 -32.72 -12.76 9.21
CA ALA A 52 -33.20 -12.77 7.84
C ALA A 52 -33.47 -11.36 7.28
N SER A 53 -33.66 -10.35 8.14
CA SER A 53 -34.09 -9.02 7.73
C SER A 53 -33.00 -8.25 6.97
N THR A 54 -33.36 -7.65 5.83
CA THR A 54 -32.45 -6.87 5.00
C THR A 54 -32.04 -5.54 5.66
N GLY A 55 -32.92 -4.93 6.45
CA GLY A 55 -32.67 -3.62 7.08
C GLY A 55 -31.43 -3.60 7.97
N PRO A 56 -31.30 -4.50 8.97
CA PRO A 56 -30.11 -4.61 9.81
C PRO A 56 -28.83 -4.92 9.04
N ILE A 57 -28.90 -5.78 8.01
CA ILE A 57 -27.75 -6.14 7.17
C ILE A 57 -27.26 -4.91 6.40
N LEU A 58 -28.17 -4.16 5.77
CA LEU A 58 -27.84 -2.93 5.06
C LEU A 58 -27.24 -1.89 6.00
N ALA A 59 -27.86 -1.67 7.16
CA ALA A 59 -27.39 -0.68 8.13
C ALA A 59 -25.97 -1.00 8.63
N ALA A 60 -25.73 -2.25 9.04
CA ALA A 60 -24.43 -2.69 9.51
C ALA A 60 -23.38 -2.67 8.39
N GLY A 61 -23.72 -3.14 7.19
CA GLY A 61 -22.82 -3.14 6.04
C GLY A 61 -22.45 -1.74 5.57
N ALA A 62 -23.42 -0.81 5.50
CA ALA A 62 -23.16 0.58 5.14
C ALA A 62 -22.31 1.29 6.21
N ALA A 63 -22.62 1.10 7.50
CA ALA A 63 -21.82 1.65 8.58
C ALA A 63 -20.39 1.08 8.57
N GLY A 64 -20.25 -0.23 8.36
CA GLY A 64 -18.96 -0.91 8.23
C GLY A 64 -18.15 -0.43 7.03
N MET A 65 -18.80 -0.23 5.89
CA MET A 65 -18.17 0.31 4.68
C MET A 65 -17.65 1.73 4.90
N VAL A 66 -18.48 2.64 5.39
CA VAL A 66 -18.09 4.04 5.62
C VAL A 66 -17.06 4.14 6.73
N GLY A 67 -17.28 3.47 7.85
CA GLY A 67 -16.35 3.45 8.98
C GLY A 67 -15.01 2.85 8.61
N GLY A 68 -15.01 1.74 7.87
CA GLY A 68 -13.79 1.10 7.37
C GLY A 68 -13.02 1.98 6.39
N ALA A 69 -13.70 2.60 5.41
CA ALA A 69 -13.07 3.51 4.46
C ALA A 69 -12.43 4.72 5.15
N VAL A 70 -13.11 5.34 6.11
CA VAL A 70 -12.57 6.46 6.89
C VAL A 70 -11.39 6.00 7.75
N SER A 71 -11.52 4.87 8.44
CA SER A 71 -10.44 4.31 9.27
C SER A 71 -9.19 4.02 8.43
N MET A 72 -9.36 3.46 7.23
CA MET A 72 -8.26 3.16 6.33
C MET A 72 -7.61 4.43 5.79
N ALA A 73 -8.41 5.43 5.38
CA ALA A 73 -7.91 6.72 4.92
C ALA A 73 -7.08 7.43 6.00
N LEU A 74 -7.59 7.45 7.23
CA LEU A 74 -6.89 8.04 8.38
C LEU A 74 -5.61 7.29 8.70
N GLY A 75 -5.64 5.95 8.71
CA GLY A 75 -4.46 5.13 8.97
C GLY A 75 -3.35 5.38 7.94
N GLU A 76 -3.70 5.42 6.66
CA GLU A 76 -2.74 5.70 5.59
C GLU A 76 -2.24 7.15 5.64
N TYR A 77 -3.13 8.13 5.89
CA TYR A 77 -2.74 9.53 6.05
C TYR A 77 -1.71 9.70 7.18
N VAL A 78 -1.97 9.13 8.35
CA VAL A 78 -1.07 9.24 9.51
C VAL A 78 0.27 8.56 9.22
N SER A 79 0.24 7.36 8.63
CA SER A 79 1.46 6.62 8.29
C SER A 79 2.34 7.38 7.29
N VAL A 80 1.75 7.87 6.20
CA VAL A 80 2.47 8.59 5.15
C VAL A 80 2.86 10.01 5.58
N SER A 81 2.07 10.67 6.43
CA SER A 81 2.45 11.96 7.01
C SER A 81 3.70 11.83 7.86
N SER A 82 3.78 10.82 8.73
CA SER A 82 4.97 10.56 9.54
C SER A 82 6.23 10.32 8.69
N GLN A 83 6.07 9.59 7.57
CA GLN A 83 7.16 9.40 6.59
C GLN A 83 7.56 10.72 5.93
N SER A 84 6.58 11.52 5.46
CA SER A 84 6.81 12.83 4.85
C SER A 84 7.51 13.80 5.80
N ASP A 85 7.10 13.83 7.07
CA ASP A 85 7.68 14.68 8.10
C ASP A 85 9.13 14.26 8.40
N SER A 86 9.40 12.96 8.45
CA SER A 86 10.75 12.42 8.61
C SER A 86 11.65 12.79 7.43
N GLN A 87 11.16 12.65 6.19
CA GLN A 87 11.90 13.07 4.99
C GLN A 87 12.23 14.56 5.02
N LYS A 88 11.26 15.42 5.32
CA LYS A 88 11.47 16.87 5.41
C LYS A 88 12.48 17.25 6.50
N ALA A 89 12.41 16.60 7.66
CA ALA A 89 13.35 16.83 8.74
C ALA A 89 14.77 16.47 8.35
N MET A 90 14.96 15.34 7.65
CA MET A 90 16.27 14.94 7.14
C MET A 90 16.79 15.89 6.05
N ILE A 91 15.94 16.31 5.11
CA ILE A 91 16.31 17.31 4.08
C ILE A 91 16.77 18.63 4.72
N GLU A 92 16.07 19.08 5.75
CA GLU A 92 16.43 20.32 6.43
C GLU A 92 17.70 20.19 7.28
N LYS A 93 17.92 19.01 7.88
CA LYS A 93 19.16 18.68 8.57
C LYS A 93 20.35 18.73 7.60
N GLU A 94 20.21 18.07 6.46
CA GLU A 94 21.23 18.00 5.40
C GLU A 94 21.55 19.40 4.84
N ARG A 95 20.51 20.19 4.56
CA ARG A 95 20.68 21.58 4.11
C ARG A 95 21.47 22.42 5.10
N ARG A 96 21.26 22.22 6.40
CA ARG A 96 22.02 22.92 7.45
C ARG A 96 23.47 22.43 7.49
N GLU A 97 23.70 21.13 7.42
CA GLU A 97 25.03 20.52 7.45
C GLU A 97 25.89 20.97 6.26
N LEU A 98 25.32 20.99 5.06
CA LEU A 98 25.96 21.56 3.86
C LEU A 98 26.32 23.05 3.99
N ALA A 99 25.52 23.83 4.73
CA ALA A 99 25.77 25.25 4.95
C ALA A 99 26.82 25.51 6.04
N GLU A 100 26.82 24.72 7.11
CA GLU A 100 27.67 24.92 8.29
C GLU A 100 29.01 24.19 8.19
N GLN A 101 29.05 23.03 7.52
CA GLN A 101 30.18 22.09 7.54
C GLN A 101 30.55 21.55 6.14
N PRO A 102 30.68 22.39 5.08
CA PRO A 102 30.82 21.93 3.70
C PRO A 102 32.05 21.06 3.42
N LYS A 103 33.12 21.19 4.22
CA LYS A 103 34.32 20.35 4.09
C LYS A 103 34.12 18.95 4.66
N GLU A 104 33.34 18.84 5.73
CA GLU A 104 33.01 17.56 6.37
C GLU A 104 32.05 16.80 5.46
N GLU A 105 31.03 17.47 4.92
CA GLU A 105 30.08 16.91 3.95
C GLU A 105 30.77 16.37 2.68
N LEU A 106 31.70 17.13 2.10
CA LEU A 106 32.47 16.64 0.95
C LEU A 106 33.29 15.38 1.28
N ALA A 107 33.83 15.31 2.50
CA ALA A 107 34.60 14.15 2.95
C ALA A 107 33.67 12.95 3.20
N GLU A 108 32.47 13.17 3.73
CA GLU A 108 31.42 12.17 3.91
C GLU A 108 30.95 11.60 2.57
N LEU A 109 30.58 12.45 1.60
CA LEU A 109 30.17 12.00 0.28
C LEU A 109 31.29 11.21 -0.42
N THR A 110 32.53 11.66 -0.27
CA THR A 110 33.71 10.93 -0.75
C THR A 110 33.79 9.53 -0.11
N ALA A 111 33.59 9.42 1.20
CA ALA A 111 33.62 8.14 1.91
C ALA A 111 32.49 7.20 1.46
N ILE A 112 31.27 7.70 1.28
CA ILE A 112 30.12 6.93 0.77
C ILE A 112 30.45 6.28 -0.58
N PHE A 113 31.06 7.03 -1.50
CA PHE A 113 31.44 6.47 -2.80
C PHE A 113 32.62 5.49 -2.72
N GLN A 114 33.55 5.66 -1.79
CA GLN A 114 34.59 4.65 -1.53
C GLN A 114 33.97 3.35 -1.00
N GLU A 115 33.01 3.42 -0.09
CA GLU A 115 32.27 2.25 0.41
C GLU A 115 31.49 1.54 -0.69
N LYS A 116 30.98 2.29 -1.68
CA LYS A 116 30.38 1.74 -2.91
C LYS A 116 31.39 1.08 -3.86
N GLY A 117 32.69 1.15 -3.55
CA GLY A 117 33.77 0.45 -4.24
C GLY A 117 34.66 1.31 -5.14
N LEU A 118 34.50 2.64 -5.12
CA LEU A 118 35.37 3.53 -5.90
C LEU A 118 36.74 3.69 -5.23
N THR A 119 37.78 3.91 -6.04
CA THR A 119 39.09 4.31 -5.48
C THR A 119 38.98 5.67 -4.81
N ALA A 120 39.87 5.96 -3.85
CA ALA A 120 39.85 7.24 -3.15
C ALA A 120 39.89 8.46 -4.07
N GLU A 121 40.73 8.43 -5.11
CA GLU A 121 40.83 9.49 -6.12
C GLU A 121 39.52 9.65 -6.91
N THR A 122 38.92 8.54 -7.36
CA THR A 122 37.68 8.58 -8.15
C THR A 122 36.50 9.03 -7.30
N ALA A 123 36.38 8.52 -6.07
CA ALA A 123 35.31 8.89 -5.16
C ALA A 123 35.36 10.37 -4.80
N HIS A 124 36.55 10.92 -4.56
CA HIS A 124 36.72 12.35 -4.28
C HIS A 124 36.33 13.20 -5.48
N LYS A 125 36.72 12.77 -6.68
CA LYS A 125 36.36 13.46 -7.93
C LYS A 125 34.85 13.43 -8.17
N VAL A 126 34.19 12.28 -7.96
CA VAL A 126 32.74 12.15 -8.08
C VAL A 126 32.03 13.04 -7.05
N ALA A 127 32.47 13.02 -5.80
CA ALA A 127 31.91 13.88 -4.76
C ALA A 127 32.01 15.36 -5.14
N LEU A 128 33.18 15.82 -5.59
CA LEU A 128 33.38 17.20 -6.06
C LEU A 128 32.42 17.57 -7.21
N GLU A 129 32.39 16.76 -8.28
CA GLU A 129 31.56 17.04 -9.45
C GLU A 129 30.06 17.05 -9.11
N LEU A 130 29.61 16.16 -8.21
CA LEU A 130 28.22 16.12 -7.76
C LEU A 130 27.88 17.28 -6.81
N THR A 131 28.78 17.65 -5.89
CA THR A 131 28.62 18.82 -5.01
C THR A 131 28.54 20.12 -5.81
N GLU A 132 29.34 20.27 -6.88
CA GLU A 132 29.29 21.45 -7.76
C GLU A 132 27.98 21.53 -8.56
N HIS A 133 27.40 20.40 -8.94
CA HIS A 133 26.14 20.34 -9.66
C HIS A 133 24.94 20.59 -8.73
N ASP A 134 24.78 19.75 -7.71
CA ASP A 134 23.74 19.86 -6.69
C ASP A 134 24.14 19.05 -5.44
N ALA A 135 24.76 19.74 -4.47
CA ALA A 135 25.22 19.12 -3.23
C ALA A 135 24.09 18.47 -2.43
N LEU A 136 22.92 19.10 -2.37
CA LEU A 136 21.79 18.57 -1.60
C LEU A 136 21.26 17.30 -2.25
N ALA A 137 20.98 17.32 -3.56
CA ALA A 137 20.51 16.12 -4.26
C ALA A 137 21.54 14.98 -4.23
N ALA A 138 22.84 15.31 -4.29
CA ALA A 138 23.92 14.33 -4.19
C ALA A 138 23.90 13.59 -2.84
N HIS A 139 23.80 14.33 -1.73
CA HIS A 139 23.74 13.73 -0.39
C HIS A 139 22.42 12.98 -0.16
N LEU A 140 21.28 13.60 -0.48
CA LEU A 140 19.97 12.97 -0.31
C LEU A 140 19.87 11.62 -1.06
N SER A 141 20.41 11.54 -2.27
CA SER A 141 20.41 10.29 -3.04
C SER A 141 21.48 9.30 -2.59
N ALA A 142 22.69 9.77 -2.25
CA ALA A 142 23.82 8.90 -1.94
C ALA A 142 23.74 8.29 -0.54
N GLU A 143 23.26 9.05 0.44
CA GLU A 143 23.18 8.68 1.87
C GLU A 143 21.78 8.20 2.26
N LEU A 144 20.74 8.99 1.93
CA LEU A 144 19.39 8.78 2.46
C LEU A 144 18.45 8.03 1.53
N ASN A 145 18.84 7.87 0.26
CA ASN A 145 17.99 7.36 -0.81
C ASN A 145 16.64 8.14 -0.87
N ILE A 146 16.71 9.45 -0.67
CA ILE A 146 15.59 10.40 -0.76
C ILE A 146 15.74 11.19 -2.05
N ASP A 147 14.61 11.37 -2.73
CA ASP A 147 14.47 12.33 -3.80
C ASP A 147 13.62 13.50 -3.30
N GLN A 148 14.17 14.71 -3.40
CA GLN A 148 13.53 15.92 -2.91
C GLN A 148 12.25 16.27 -3.68
N ASP A 149 12.14 15.80 -4.93
CA ASP A 149 11.01 16.08 -5.82
C ASP A 149 9.90 15.01 -5.72
N ASP A 150 10.18 13.87 -5.08
CA ASP A 150 9.24 12.75 -4.89
C ASP A 150 8.91 12.52 -3.40
N ILE A 151 8.58 13.59 -2.68
CA ILE A 151 8.07 13.47 -1.31
C ILE A 151 6.67 12.86 -1.36
N VAL A 152 6.48 11.81 -0.55
CA VAL A 152 5.21 11.09 -0.47
C VAL A 152 4.06 12.03 -0.09
N SER A 153 2.94 11.92 -0.82
CA SER A 153 1.72 12.72 -0.56
C SER A 153 0.74 11.95 0.34
N PRO A 154 0.54 12.36 1.61
CA PRO A 154 -0.36 11.67 2.53
C PRO A 154 -1.82 11.69 2.08
N TRP A 155 -2.25 12.79 1.47
CA TRP A 155 -3.62 12.93 0.96
C TRP A 155 -3.89 11.96 -0.19
N ASN A 156 -2.96 11.85 -1.15
CA ASN A 156 -3.13 10.93 -2.28
C ASN A 156 -3.23 9.48 -1.79
N ALA A 157 -2.37 9.09 -0.84
CA ALA A 157 -2.40 7.76 -0.25
C ALA A 157 -3.73 7.49 0.50
N ALA A 158 -4.18 8.45 1.31
CA ALA A 158 -5.44 8.35 2.04
C ALA A 158 -6.66 8.18 1.13
N PHE A 159 -6.78 9.01 0.09
CA PHE A 159 -7.90 8.92 -0.86
C PHE A 159 -7.83 7.65 -1.70
N ALA A 160 -6.65 7.25 -2.17
CA ALA A 160 -6.48 6.00 -2.91
C ALA A 160 -6.93 4.79 -2.08
N SER A 161 -6.52 4.72 -0.81
CA SER A 161 -6.94 3.68 0.13
C SER A 161 -8.45 3.68 0.39
N ALA A 162 -9.05 4.86 0.64
CA ALA A 162 -10.49 4.99 0.87
C ALA A 162 -11.32 4.51 -0.33
N ILE A 163 -10.91 4.89 -1.54
CA ILE A 163 -11.57 4.49 -2.79
C ILE A 163 -11.41 2.99 -3.01
N ALA A 164 -10.19 2.46 -2.87
CA ALA A 164 -9.93 1.04 -3.04
C ALA A 164 -10.75 0.19 -2.07
N PHE A 165 -10.80 0.57 -0.79
CA PHE A 165 -11.64 -0.05 0.23
C PHE A 165 -13.11 -0.04 -0.16
N THR A 166 -13.63 1.13 -0.53
CA THR A 166 -15.04 1.29 -0.89
C THR A 166 -15.41 0.41 -2.09
N LEU A 167 -14.55 0.41 -3.12
CA LEU A 167 -14.73 -0.44 -4.30
C LEU A 167 -14.71 -1.93 -3.94
N GLY A 168 -13.81 -2.35 -3.07
CA GLY A 168 -13.76 -3.72 -2.55
C GLY A 168 -15.03 -4.11 -1.79
N ALA A 169 -15.58 -3.19 -1.01
CA ALA A 169 -16.77 -3.40 -0.20
C ALA A 169 -18.09 -3.46 -1.00
N ILE A 170 -18.13 -2.96 -2.24
CA ILE A 170 -19.34 -3.00 -3.07
C ILE A 170 -19.77 -4.44 -3.34
N LEU A 171 -18.83 -5.32 -3.69
CA LEU A 171 -19.14 -6.71 -4.04
C LEU A 171 -19.87 -7.45 -2.90
N PRO A 172 -19.36 -7.51 -1.65
CA PRO A 172 -20.07 -8.19 -0.58
C PRO A 172 -21.44 -7.58 -0.29
N MET A 173 -21.56 -6.24 -0.34
CA MET A 173 -22.86 -5.55 -0.17
C MET A 173 -23.88 -5.97 -1.22
N LEU A 174 -23.50 -6.01 -2.49
CA LEU A 174 -24.41 -6.44 -3.56
C LEU A 174 -24.74 -7.93 -3.44
N SER A 175 -23.75 -8.76 -3.13
CA SER A 175 -23.92 -10.22 -3.05
C SER A 175 -24.78 -10.67 -1.88
N ILE A 176 -24.91 -9.86 -0.81
CA ILE A 176 -25.78 -10.19 0.34
C ILE A 176 -27.16 -9.54 0.23
N LEU A 177 -27.29 -8.37 -0.41
CA LEU A 177 -28.54 -7.60 -0.43
C LEU A 177 -29.46 -7.94 -1.61
N LEU A 178 -28.91 -8.34 -2.76
CA LEU A 178 -29.69 -8.57 -3.97
C LEU A 178 -30.32 -9.98 -4.06
N PRO A 179 -29.63 -11.07 -3.67
CA PRO A 179 -30.22 -12.41 -3.84
C PRO A 179 -31.34 -12.71 -2.84
N PRO A 180 -32.18 -13.72 -3.14
CA PRO A 180 -33.14 -14.27 -2.18
C PRO A 180 -32.49 -14.69 -0.86
N VAL A 181 -33.26 -14.58 0.23
CA VAL A 181 -32.81 -14.81 1.61
C VAL A 181 -32.18 -16.20 1.79
N GLU A 182 -32.70 -17.18 1.07
CA GLU A 182 -32.31 -18.59 1.15
C GLU A 182 -30.89 -18.83 0.62
N ILE A 183 -30.42 -18.01 -0.33
CA ILE A 183 -29.16 -18.23 -1.05
C ILE A 183 -28.12 -17.11 -0.87
N ARG A 184 -28.51 -15.96 -0.31
CA ARG A 184 -27.61 -14.80 -0.22
C ARG A 184 -26.31 -15.08 0.56
N VAL A 185 -26.37 -15.86 1.64
CA VAL A 185 -25.18 -16.20 2.44
C VAL A 185 -24.20 -17.08 1.66
N PRO A 186 -24.57 -18.28 1.16
CA PRO A 186 -23.64 -19.10 0.38
C PRO A 186 -23.15 -18.40 -0.89
N LEU A 187 -24.00 -17.58 -1.54
CA LEU A 187 -23.58 -16.78 -2.69
C LEU A 187 -22.54 -15.73 -2.30
N THR A 188 -22.73 -15.03 -1.19
CA THR A 188 -21.76 -14.04 -0.67
C THR A 188 -20.43 -14.69 -0.35
N PHE A 189 -20.43 -15.86 0.30
CA PHE A 189 -19.20 -16.62 0.52
C PHE A 189 -18.48 -16.94 -0.79
N ALA A 190 -19.19 -17.49 -1.77
CA ALA A 190 -18.58 -17.84 -3.06
C ALA A 190 -18.04 -16.60 -3.79
N ALA A 191 -18.82 -15.52 -3.87
CA ALA A 191 -18.44 -14.28 -4.54
C ALA A 191 -17.21 -13.65 -3.88
N VAL A 192 -17.17 -13.58 -2.55
CA VAL A 192 -16.06 -13.01 -1.80
C VAL A 192 -14.79 -13.84 -1.97
N LEU A 193 -14.86 -15.17 -1.84
CA LEU A 193 -13.68 -16.02 -1.99
C LEU A 193 -13.11 -15.97 -3.43
N ILE A 194 -13.97 -15.92 -4.44
CA ILE A 194 -13.52 -15.71 -5.83
C ILE A 194 -12.85 -14.35 -5.99
N ALA A 195 -13.46 -13.29 -5.46
CA ALA A 195 -12.88 -11.96 -5.53
C ALA A 195 -11.51 -11.89 -4.85
N LEU A 196 -11.37 -12.46 -3.65
CA LEU A 196 -10.10 -12.54 -2.93
C LEU A 196 -9.03 -13.35 -3.67
N ALA A 197 -9.43 -14.43 -4.33
CA ALA A 197 -8.51 -15.20 -5.17
C ALA A 197 -7.99 -14.35 -6.34
N LEU A 198 -8.89 -13.62 -6.99
CA LEU A 198 -8.56 -12.75 -8.14
C LEU A 198 -7.69 -11.56 -7.70
N THR A 199 -8.10 -10.81 -6.69
CA THR A 199 -7.35 -9.66 -6.20
C THR A 199 -6.00 -10.06 -5.60
N GLY A 200 -5.93 -11.18 -4.88
CA GLY A 200 -4.68 -11.75 -4.39
C GLY A 200 -3.73 -12.16 -5.53
N ALA A 201 -4.25 -12.81 -6.58
CA ALA A 201 -3.46 -13.20 -7.75
C ALA A 201 -2.98 -11.99 -8.57
N VAL A 202 -3.86 -11.00 -8.78
CA VAL A 202 -3.53 -9.76 -9.51
C VAL A 202 -2.49 -8.95 -8.74
N GLY A 203 -2.66 -8.76 -7.43
CA GLY A 203 -1.69 -8.03 -6.62
C GLY A 203 -0.30 -8.65 -6.65
N ALA A 204 -0.22 -9.97 -6.51
CA ALA A 204 1.05 -10.66 -6.64
C ALA A 204 1.62 -10.60 -8.06
N TRP A 205 0.79 -10.65 -9.10
CA TRP A 205 1.27 -10.52 -10.47
C TRP A 205 1.93 -9.16 -10.72
N ILE A 206 1.26 -8.07 -10.34
CA ILE A 206 1.80 -6.72 -10.54
C ILE A 206 3.06 -6.53 -9.68
N GLY A 207 3.09 -7.10 -8.46
CA GLY A 207 4.26 -7.05 -7.56
C GLY A 207 5.38 -8.05 -7.88
N GLY A 208 5.32 -8.78 -9.00
CA GLY A 208 6.36 -9.75 -9.40
C GLY A 208 6.42 -11.03 -8.54
N GLY A 209 5.41 -11.27 -7.69
CA GLY A 209 5.33 -12.41 -6.78
C GLY A 209 4.55 -13.62 -7.31
N SER A 210 4.53 -14.69 -6.52
CA SER A 210 3.77 -15.92 -6.84
C SER A 210 2.26 -15.72 -6.67
N ARG A 211 1.53 -15.67 -7.80
CA ARG A 211 0.08 -15.51 -7.86
C ARG A 211 -0.68 -16.51 -6.99
N ILE A 212 -0.32 -17.79 -7.09
CA ILE A 212 -0.99 -18.88 -6.36
C ILE A 212 -0.82 -18.72 -4.85
N ARG A 213 0.41 -18.43 -4.39
CA ARG A 213 0.68 -18.29 -2.95
C ARG A 213 -0.06 -17.09 -2.34
N ALA A 214 -0.19 -16.00 -3.08
CA ALA A 214 -0.92 -14.83 -2.62
C ALA A 214 -2.43 -15.07 -2.60
N ALA A 215 -2.99 -15.64 -3.68
CA ALA A 215 -4.40 -16.00 -3.73
C ALA A 215 -4.79 -16.94 -2.57
N VAL A 216 -4.00 -17.99 -2.31
CA VAL A 216 -4.26 -18.92 -1.19
C VAL A 216 -4.26 -18.20 0.15
N ARG A 217 -3.27 -17.33 0.43
CA ARG A 217 -3.21 -16.58 1.70
C ARG A 217 -4.46 -15.74 1.94
N VAL A 218 -4.87 -14.96 0.94
CA VAL A 218 -6.00 -14.04 1.06
C VAL A 218 -7.32 -14.83 1.15
N VAL A 219 -7.49 -15.90 0.36
CA VAL A 219 -8.69 -16.76 0.39
C VAL A 219 -8.82 -17.47 1.74
N VAL A 220 -7.74 -18.04 2.28
CA VAL A 220 -7.76 -18.72 3.58
C VAL A 220 -8.10 -17.72 4.70
N GLY A 221 -7.45 -16.56 4.72
CA GLY A 221 -7.75 -15.51 5.69
C GLY A 221 -9.21 -15.04 5.62
N GLY A 222 -9.71 -14.78 4.41
CA GLY A 222 -11.11 -14.39 4.18
C GLY A 222 -12.10 -15.47 4.59
N ALA A 223 -11.84 -16.74 4.26
CA ALA A 223 -12.70 -17.87 4.65
C ALA A 223 -12.80 -18.00 6.17
N VAL A 224 -11.68 -17.86 6.89
CA VAL A 224 -11.66 -17.88 8.35
C VAL A 224 -12.46 -16.71 8.93
N ALA A 225 -12.28 -15.50 8.42
CA ALA A 225 -13.02 -14.32 8.88
C ALA A 225 -14.54 -14.47 8.69
N LEU A 226 -14.96 -14.94 7.51
CA LEU A 226 -16.37 -15.19 7.19
C LEU A 226 -16.96 -16.30 8.06
N ALA A 227 -16.25 -17.42 8.22
CA ALA A 227 -16.72 -18.53 9.04
C ALA A 227 -16.87 -18.12 10.52
N ALA A 228 -15.90 -17.38 11.07
CA ALA A 228 -15.93 -16.91 12.44
C ALA A 228 -17.11 -15.96 12.68
N THR A 229 -17.27 -14.95 11.83
CA THR A 229 -18.35 -13.95 11.96
C THR A 229 -19.73 -14.55 11.73
N PHE A 230 -19.88 -15.42 10.72
CA PHE A 230 -21.12 -16.15 10.50
C PHE A 230 -21.50 -17.01 11.73
N THR A 231 -20.52 -17.72 12.31
CA THR A 231 -20.76 -18.56 13.48
C THR A 231 -21.23 -17.73 14.67
N ILE A 232 -20.56 -16.60 14.95
CA ILE A 232 -20.97 -15.66 16.00
C ILE A 232 -22.40 -15.15 15.74
N GLY A 233 -22.70 -14.76 14.51
CA GLY A 233 -24.03 -14.33 14.10
C GLY A 233 -25.11 -15.37 14.41
N ASN A 234 -24.89 -16.62 13.99
CA ASN A 234 -25.81 -17.72 14.26
C ASN A 234 -26.01 -17.98 15.75
N LEU A 235 -24.94 -17.93 16.55
CA LEU A 235 -25.03 -18.12 18.00
C LEU A 235 -25.86 -17.00 18.66
N LEU A 236 -25.66 -15.75 18.22
CA LEU A 236 -26.44 -14.62 18.72
C LEU A 236 -27.92 -14.72 18.34
N GLY A 237 -28.24 -15.05 17.09
CA GLY A 237 -29.63 -15.26 16.67
C GLY A 237 -30.30 -16.44 17.38
N ALA A 238 -29.56 -17.55 17.60
CA ALA A 238 -30.08 -18.71 18.34
C ALA A 238 -30.29 -18.41 19.84
N SER A 239 -29.55 -17.46 20.41
CA SER A 239 -29.68 -17.05 21.82
C SER A 239 -30.91 -16.18 22.11
N GLY A 240 -31.54 -15.61 21.07
CA GLY A 240 -32.67 -14.68 21.20
C GLY A 240 -32.30 -13.29 21.72
N ILE A 241 -31.00 -12.98 21.82
CA ILE A 241 -30.50 -11.63 22.14
C ILE A 241 -30.80 -10.65 20.99
N VAL A 242 -30.82 -11.16 19.76
CA VAL A 242 -31.09 -10.41 18.51
C VAL A 242 -32.11 -11.18 17.67
#